data_AF-A0A4R2KF95-F1
#
_entry.id   AF-A0A4R2KF95-F1
#
_cell.length_a   1.000
_cell.length_b   1.000
_cell.length_c   1.000
_cell.angle_alpha   90.00
_cell.angle_beta   90.00
_cell.angle_gamma   90.00
#
_symmetry.space_group_name_H-M   'P 1'
#
loop_
_entity.id
_entity.type
_entity.pdbx_description
1 polymer ?
#
loop_
_entity_poly.entity_id
_entity_poly.type
_entity_poly.pdbx_seq_one_letter_code
_entity_poly.pdbx_strand_id
1 'polypeptide(L)'
;MERRNIAERYVKFYGLGYVRYQEGEGMRNEMLRAIMLGVGAGVIDILPMILKKMDRFSVISAFIHWVALGVIISYSSVFGLTGWSNGALIGLLTGVPVAIMVMKEDQKSVPIIIVMSLILGSIVGYLA
;
A
#
# COMPACT_ATOMS: atom_id res chain seq x y z
N MET A 1 30.13 34.55 16.36
CA MET A 1 28.71 34.21 16.60
C MET A 1 27.75 34.80 15.56
N GLU A 2 28.09 35.92 14.92
CA GLU A 2 27.17 36.66 14.02
C GLU A 2 26.91 36.02 12.64
N ARG A 3 27.86 35.25 12.09
CA ARG A 3 27.70 34.59 10.78
C ARG A 3 26.67 33.44 10.75
N ARG A 4 26.37 32.82 11.89
CA ARG A 4 25.35 31.76 12.00
C ARG A 4 23.93 32.31 11.87
N ASN A 5 23.65 33.46 12.50
CA ASN A 5 22.34 34.12 12.44
C ASN A 5 21.99 34.63 11.03
N ILE A 6 22.99 34.97 10.24
CA ILE A 6 22.80 35.46 8.87
C ILE A 6 22.37 34.30 7.97
N ALA A 7 23.09 33.15 8.00
CA ALA A 7 22.74 31.97 7.21
C ALA A 7 21.33 31.42 7.56
N GLU A 8 20.96 31.39 8.84
CA GLU A 8 19.61 30.98 9.26
C GLU A 8 18.51 31.92 8.74
N ARG A 9 18.80 33.23 8.71
CA ARG A 9 17.87 34.24 8.15
C ARG A 9 17.73 34.09 6.64
N TYR A 10 18.79 33.74 5.91
CA TYR A 10 18.73 33.44 4.47
C TYR A 10 17.95 32.15 4.18
N VAL A 11 18.16 31.08 4.94
CA VAL A 11 17.43 29.80 4.79
C VAL A 11 15.93 29.95 5.06
N LYS A 12 15.55 30.81 6.01
CA LYS A 12 14.15 31.09 6.35
C LYS A 12 13.46 32.06 5.38
N PHE A 13 14.21 32.94 4.70
CA PHE A 13 13.68 34.00 3.84
C PHE A 13 13.66 33.63 2.33
N TYR A 14 14.54 32.73 1.85
CA TYR A 14 14.71 32.42 0.41
C TYR A 14 14.09 31.10 -0.07
N GLY A 15 13.16 30.48 0.66
CA GLY A 15 12.33 29.41 0.09
C GLY A 15 12.83 27.97 0.29
N LEU A 16 13.99 27.71 0.90
CA LEU A 16 14.42 26.35 1.26
C LEU A 16 13.54 25.70 2.34
N GLY A 17 12.99 26.52 3.25
CA GLY A 17 11.97 26.07 4.20
C GLY A 17 10.62 25.82 3.53
N TYR A 18 10.23 26.65 2.57
CA TYR A 18 8.98 26.49 1.81
C TYR A 18 9.03 25.27 0.88
N VAL A 19 10.14 25.02 0.20
CA VAL A 19 10.34 23.84 -0.67
C VAL A 19 10.35 22.57 0.16
N ARG A 20 11.09 22.51 1.28
CA ARG A 20 11.04 21.34 2.18
C ARG A 20 9.68 21.15 2.86
N TYR A 21 8.96 22.24 3.13
CA TYR A 21 7.59 22.15 3.63
C TYR A 21 6.66 21.60 2.54
N GLN A 22 6.71 22.12 1.32
CA GLN A 22 5.92 21.63 0.18
C GLN A 22 6.25 20.16 -0.18
N GLU A 23 7.52 19.76 -0.17
CA GLU A 23 7.93 18.36 -0.34
C GLU A 23 7.43 17.48 0.82
N GLY A 24 7.54 17.96 2.06
CA GLY A 24 7.04 17.26 3.24
C GLY A 24 5.51 17.14 3.29
N GLU A 25 4.79 18.15 2.80
CA GLU A 25 3.33 18.11 2.64
C GLU A 25 2.92 17.20 1.49
N GLY A 26 3.62 17.24 0.35
CA GLY A 26 3.41 16.37 -0.80
C GLY A 26 3.58 14.89 -0.42
N MET A 27 4.71 14.55 0.20
CA MET A 27 4.99 13.18 0.66
C MET A 27 3.96 12.68 1.68
N ARG A 28 3.49 13.55 2.59
CA ARG A 28 2.43 13.21 3.55
C ARG A 28 1.12 12.91 2.84
N ASN A 29 0.74 13.71 1.85
CA ASN A 29 -0.50 13.53 1.09
C ASN A 29 -0.46 12.25 0.24
N GLU A 30 0.68 11.94 -0.39
CA GLU A 30 0.91 10.69 -1.12
C GLU A 30 0.85 9.47 -0.20
N MET A 31 1.46 9.55 0.98
CA MET A 31 1.43 8.47 1.96
C MET A 31 0.01 8.23 2.47
N LEU A 32 -0.74 9.30 2.78
CA LEU A 32 -2.14 9.21 3.17
C LEU A 32 -2.98 8.58 2.06
N ARG A 33 -2.76 8.95 0.79
CA ARG A 33 -3.43 8.34 -0.36
C ARG A 33 -3.12 6.84 -0.46
N ALA A 34 -1.86 6.45 -0.33
CA ALA A 34 -1.44 5.05 -0.36
C ALA A 34 -2.10 4.21 0.76
N ILE A 35 -2.17 4.77 1.98
CA ILE A 35 -2.87 4.15 3.11
C ILE A 35 -4.36 4.04 2.82
N MET A 36 -5.00 5.08 2.29
CA MET A 36 -6.43 5.06 1.95
C MET A 36 -6.76 4.00 0.89
N LEU A 37 -5.91 3.85 -0.13
CA LEU A 37 -6.05 2.79 -1.14
C LEU A 37 -5.93 1.40 -0.49
N GLY A 38 -4.95 1.20 0.38
CA GLY A 38 -4.76 -0.05 1.12
C GLY A 38 -5.94 -0.37 2.06
N VAL A 39 -6.49 0.64 2.75
CA VAL A 39 -7.70 0.49 3.56
C VAL A 39 -8.89 0.10 2.70
N GLY A 40 -9.11 0.77 1.56
CA GLY A 40 -10.20 0.45 0.64
C GLY A 40 -10.12 -0.98 0.11
N ALA A 41 -8.95 -1.40 -0.36
CA ALA A 41 -8.71 -2.77 -0.81
C ALA A 41 -8.89 -3.79 0.33
N GLY A 42 -8.37 -3.47 1.53
CA GLY A 42 -8.48 -4.33 2.71
C GLY A 42 -9.92 -4.53 3.16
N VAL A 43 -10.76 -3.49 3.12
CA VAL A 43 -12.20 -3.62 3.41
C VAL A 43 -12.85 -4.58 2.41
N ILE A 44 -12.57 -4.45 1.12
CA ILE A 44 -13.13 -5.32 0.08
C ILE A 44 -12.69 -6.78 0.29
N ASP A 45 -11.42 -7.01 0.59
CA ASP A 45 -10.84 -8.35 0.75
C ASP A 45 -11.41 -9.10 1.98
N ILE A 46 -11.67 -8.40 3.09
CA ILE A 46 -12.19 -9.05 4.30
C ILE A 46 -13.70 -9.31 4.26
N LEU A 47 -14.46 -8.68 3.36
CA LEU A 47 -15.90 -8.93 3.22
C LEU A 47 -16.24 -10.43 3.11
N PRO A 48 -15.66 -11.21 2.17
CA PRO A 48 -15.92 -12.64 2.10
C PRO A 48 -15.48 -13.39 3.36
N MET A 49 -14.44 -12.94 4.05
CA MET A 49 -13.96 -13.59 5.28
C MET A 49 -14.96 -13.42 6.43
N ILE A 50 -15.54 -12.23 6.57
CA ILE A 50 -16.58 -11.94 7.57
C ILE A 50 -17.85 -12.75 7.26
N LEU A 51 -18.26 -12.82 5.98
CA LEU A 51 -19.41 -13.61 5.55
C LEU A 51 -19.22 -15.11 5.83
N LYS A 52 -17.98 -15.61 5.72
CA LYS A 52 -17.61 -16.99 6.04
C LYS A 52 -17.35 -17.23 7.54
N LYS A 53 -17.49 -16.21 8.40
CA LYS A 53 -17.24 -16.28 9.85
C LYS A 53 -15.84 -16.83 10.19
N MET A 54 -14.82 -16.41 9.43
CA MET A 54 -13.43 -16.78 9.68
C MET A 54 -12.92 -16.24 11.02
N ASP A 55 -11.81 -16.80 11.51
CA ASP A 55 -11.18 -16.35 12.75
C ASP A 55 -10.81 -14.86 12.71
N ARG A 56 -10.95 -14.20 13.85
CA ARG A 56 -10.75 -12.75 13.98
C ARG A 56 -9.31 -12.34 13.67
N PHE A 57 -8.32 -13.15 14.04
CA PHE A 57 -6.92 -12.85 13.72
C PHE A 57 -6.64 -13.01 12.23
N SER A 58 -7.27 -13.96 11.54
CA SER A 58 -7.18 -14.07 10.08
C SER A 58 -7.76 -12.84 9.38
N VAL A 59 -8.93 -12.38 9.81
CA VAL A 59 -9.58 -11.18 9.26
C VAL A 59 -8.71 -9.93 9.47
N ILE A 60 -8.22 -9.71 10.69
CA ILE A 60 -7.35 -8.57 11.00
C ILE A 60 -6.05 -8.66 10.21
N SER A 61 -5.45 -9.84 10.11
CA SER A 61 -4.21 -10.05 9.35
C SER A 61 -4.38 -9.70 7.87
N ALA A 62 -5.46 -10.19 7.23
CA ALA A 62 -5.75 -9.88 5.83
C ALA A 62 -6.02 -8.38 5.60
N PHE A 63 -6.74 -7.73 6.52
CA PHE A 63 -6.94 -6.28 6.45
C PHE A 63 -5.61 -5.50 6.52
N ILE A 64 -4.78 -5.80 7.52
CA ILE A 64 -3.49 -5.12 7.71
C ILE A 64 -2.54 -5.42 6.54
N HIS A 65 -2.59 -6.64 5.98
CA HIS A 65 -1.86 -7.01 4.79
C HIS A 65 -2.14 -6.05 3.63
N TRP A 66 -3.41 -5.77 3.34
CA TRP A 66 -3.80 -4.84 2.28
C TRP A 66 -3.46 -3.37 2.56
N VAL A 67 -3.54 -2.94 3.82
CA VAL A 67 -3.08 -1.60 4.22
C VAL A 67 -1.59 -1.42 3.93
N ALA A 68 -0.77 -2.42 4.26
CA ALA A 68 0.66 -2.43 3.94
C ALA A 68 0.91 -2.53 2.44
N LEU A 69 0.16 -3.37 1.73
CA LEU A 69 0.25 -3.52 0.28
C LEU A 69 -0.04 -2.21 -0.46
N GLY A 70 -1.00 -1.41 0.02
CA GLY A 70 -1.28 -0.09 -0.55
C GLY A 70 -0.06 0.81 -0.58
N VAL A 71 0.71 0.84 0.52
CA VAL A 71 1.99 1.57 0.59
C VAL A 71 3.04 0.94 -0.32
N ILE A 72 3.22 -0.38 -0.26
CA ILE A 72 4.24 -1.07 -1.07
C ILE A 72 4.00 -0.85 -2.56
N ILE A 73 2.76 -1.03 -3.05
CA ILE A 73 2.40 -0.86 -4.45
C ILE A 73 2.63 0.60 -4.88
N SER A 74 2.29 1.57 -4.03
CA SER A 74 2.41 3.00 -4.37
C SER A 74 3.86 3.49 -4.48
N TYR A 75 4.79 2.85 -3.78
CA TYR A 75 6.18 3.29 -3.71
C TYR A 75 7.20 2.32 -4.30
N SER A 76 6.75 1.26 -4.98
CA SER A 76 7.66 0.29 -5.62
C SER A 76 7.41 0.18 -7.12
N SER A 77 8.47 -0.16 -7.85
CA SER A 77 8.43 -0.52 -9.27
C SER A 77 9.23 -1.80 -9.44
N VAL A 78 8.54 -2.92 -9.65
CA VAL A 78 9.15 -4.24 -9.80
C VAL A 78 9.43 -4.48 -11.29
N PHE A 79 10.67 -4.80 -11.64
CA PHE A 79 11.12 -5.02 -13.03
C PHE A 79 10.82 -3.86 -14.00
N GLY A 80 10.73 -2.63 -13.49
CA GLY A 80 10.39 -1.44 -14.30
C GLY A 80 8.91 -1.36 -14.69
N LEU A 81 8.05 -2.21 -14.13
CA LEU A 81 6.60 -2.10 -14.31
C LEU A 81 6.05 -0.92 -13.52
N THR A 82 4.99 -0.31 -14.03
CA THR A 82 4.26 0.79 -13.39
C THR A 82 2.75 0.59 -13.53
N GLY A 83 1.97 1.29 -12.70
CA GLY A 83 0.52 1.25 -12.76
C GLY A 83 -0.07 -0.13 -12.40
N TRP A 84 -1.10 -0.53 -13.13
CA TRP A 84 -1.87 -1.74 -12.85
C TRP A 84 -1.04 -3.03 -12.92
N SER A 85 -0.06 -3.12 -13.82
CA SER A 85 0.75 -4.35 -14.00
C SER A 85 1.74 -4.56 -12.86
N ASN A 86 2.29 -3.47 -12.30
CA ASN A 86 3.12 -3.51 -11.11
C ASN A 86 2.30 -3.96 -9.89
N GLY A 87 1.12 -3.35 -9.70
CA GLY A 87 0.20 -3.74 -8.64
C GLY A 87 -0.28 -5.19 -8.75
N ALA A 88 -0.60 -5.64 -9.97
CA ALA A 88 -0.95 -7.03 -10.28
C ALA A 88 0.16 -8.00 -9.87
N LEU A 89 1.41 -7.69 -10.23
CA LEU A 89 2.56 -8.53 -9.93
C LEU A 89 2.82 -8.60 -8.42
N ILE A 90 2.84 -7.44 -7.73
CA ILE A 90 3.06 -7.39 -6.27
C ILE A 90 1.93 -8.12 -5.54
N GLY A 91 0.68 -7.90 -5.96
CA GLY A 91 -0.49 -8.61 -5.45
C GLY A 91 -0.34 -10.12 -5.60
N LEU A 92 0.05 -10.62 -6.77
CA LEU A 92 0.30 -12.06 -6.97
C LEU A 92 1.48 -12.59 -6.13
N LEU A 93 2.61 -11.87 -6.11
CA LEU A 93 3.81 -12.30 -5.36
C LEU A 93 3.52 -12.46 -3.86
N THR A 94 2.59 -11.65 -3.34
CA THR A 94 2.20 -11.66 -1.93
C THR A 94 0.99 -12.57 -1.67
N GLY A 95 0.08 -12.71 -2.64
CA GLY A 95 -1.07 -13.60 -2.58
C GLY A 95 -0.73 -15.08 -2.73
N VAL A 96 0.30 -15.44 -3.50
CA VAL A 96 0.77 -16.83 -3.66
C VAL A 96 1.17 -17.48 -2.33
N PRO A 97 2.04 -16.90 -1.48
CA PRO A 97 2.37 -17.52 -0.21
C PRO A 97 1.16 -17.63 0.73
N VAL A 98 0.23 -16.66 0.69
CA VAL A 98 -1.04 -16.76 1.43
C VAL A 98 -1.89 -17.92 0.92
N ALA A 99 -2.03 -18.06 -0.40
CA ALA A 99 -2.76 -19.16 -1.00
C ALA A 99 -2.16 -20.53 -0.63
N ILE A 100 -0.83 -20.65 -0.61
CA ILE A 100 -0.15 -21.88 -0.16
C ILE A 100 -0.46 -22.20 1.31
N MET A 101 -0.44 -21.19 2.19
CA MET A 101 -0.78 -21.38 3.60
C MET A 101 -2.22 -21.86 3.78
N VAL A 102 -3.17 -21.23 3.07
CA VAL A 102 -4.60 -21.55 3.19
C VAL A 102 -4.97 -22.87 2.50
N MET A 103 -4.21 -23.31 1.50
CA MET A 103 -4.46 -24.53 0.73
C MET A 103 -4.61 -25.79 1.63
N LYS A 104 -3.93 -25.82 2.77
CA LYS A 104 -4.02 -26.91 3.75
C LYS A 104 -5.41 -27.01 4.40
N GLU A 105 -6.10 -25.87 4.55
CA GLU A 105 -7.37 -25.76 5.26
C GLU A 105 -8.56 -25.68 4.29
N ASP A 106 -8.46 -24.85 3.24
CA ASP A 106 -9.51 -24.66 2.23
C ASP A 106 -8.91 -24.52 0.83
N GLN A 107 -8.72 -25.65 0.15
CA GLN A 107 -8.20 -25.68 -1.22
C GLN A 107 -9.09 -24.94 -2.24
N LYS A 108 -10.40 -24.82 -1.98
CA LYS A 108 -11.32 -24.11 -2.90
C LYS A 108 -11.13 -22.60 -2.84
N SER A 109 -10.52 -22.08 -1.77
CA SER A 109 -10.19 -20.66 -1.64
C SER A 109 -8.97 -20.25 -2.48
N VAL A 110 -8.09 -21.19 -2.86
CA VAL A 110 -6.83 -20.88 -3.57
C VAL A 110 -7.07 -20.09 -4.87
N PRO A 111 -7.94 -20.52 -5.80
CA PRO A 111 -8.22 -19.73 -7.00
C PRO A 111 -8.80 -18.36 -6.68
N ILE A 112 -9.62 -18.26 -5.63
CA ILE A 112 -10.24 -17.00 -5.21
C ILE A 112 -9.17 -16.02 -4.70
N ILE A 113 -8.23 -16.50 -3.87
CA ILE A 113 -7.12 -15.68 -3.35
C ILE A 113 -6.28 -15.14 -4.51
N ILE A 114 -5.89 -16.00 -5.46
CA ILE A 114 -5.08 -15.59 -6.62
C ILE A 114 -5.80 -14.56 -7.47
N VAL A 115 -7.08 -14.79 -7.78
CA VAL A 115 -7.88 -13.86 -8.59
C VAL A 115 -8.10 -12.54 -7.86
N MET A 116 -8.42 -12.55 -6.56
CA MET A 116 -8.59 -11.32 -5.77
C MET A 116 -7.28 -10.54 -5.64
N SER A 117 -6.16 -11.23 -5.41
CA SER A 117 -4.84 -10.63 -5.35
C SER A 117 -4.48 -9.92 -6.65
N LEU A 118 -4.80 -10.55 -7.79
CA LEU A 118 -4.60 -9.96 -9.11
C LEU A 118 -5.50 -8.74 -9.33
N ILE A 119 -6.79 -8.84 -9.04
CA ILE A 119 -7.78 -7.77 -9.27
C ILE A 119 -7.50 -6.57 -8.36
N LEU A 120 -7.45 -6.78 -7.05
CA LEU A 120 -7.24 -5.71 -6.08
C LEU A 120 -5.84 -5.10 -6.24
N GLY A 121 -4.82 -5.93 -6.50
CA GLY A 121 -3.47 -5.45 -6.78
C GLY A 121 -3.44 -4.54 -8.01
N SER A 122 -4.10 -4.95 -9.09
CA SER A 122 -4.20 -4.14 -10.33
C SER A 122 -4.93 -2.81 -10.09
N ILE A 123 -6.03 -2.83 -9.34
CA ILE A 123 -6.81 -1.62 -9.03
C ILE A 123 -5.98 -0.66 -8.19
N VAL A 124 -5.34 -1.15 -7.13
CA VAL A 124 -4.48 -0.30 -6.27
C VAL A 124 -3.32 0.26 -7.09
N GLY A 125 -2.66 -0.56 -7.91
CA GLY A 125 -1.56 -0.10 -8.77
C GLY A 125 -1.99 0.91 -9.83
N TYR A 126 -3.20 0.80 -10.36
CA TYR A 126 -3.74 1.80 -11.29
C TYR A 126 -4.06 3.14 -10.60
N LEU A 127 -4.51 3.08 -9.34
CA LEU A 127 -4.95 4.24 -8.58
C LEU A 127 -3.86 4.89 -7.73
N ALA A 128 -2.70 4.25 -7.57
CA ALA A 128 -1.53 4.81 -6.89
C ALA A 128 -0.83 5.83 -7.81
#